data_AF-A0A7C4RI32-F1
#
_entry.id   AF-A0A7C4RI32-F1
#
_cell.length_a   1.000
_cell.length_b   1.000
_cell.length_c   1.000
_cell.angle_alpha   90.00
_cell.angle_beta   90.00
_cell.angle_gamma   90.00
#
_symmetry.space_group_name_H-M   'P 1'
#
loop_
_entity.id
_entity.type
_entity.pdbx_description
1 polymer ?
#
loop_
_entity_poly.entity_id
_entity_poly.type
_entity_poly.pdbx_seq_one_letter_code
_entity_poly.pdbx_strand_id
1 'polypeptide(L)'
;METELAKLFETTYRAWMIACFQEMHRISRHFGADFDDITDFIEDTHRVRLDRPVMFPGVIGGHCLIPNIELLLKSYDSKFLRLVLESNEKRQNEIKNEQVYEEVKKIMKRAEALQKDLTNIK
;
A
#
# COMPACT_ATOMS: atom_id res chain seq x y z
N MET A 1 7.73 -4.02 26.10
CA MET A 1 8.33 -3.14 25.06
C MET A 1 8.03 -3.69 23.67
N GLU A 2 8.21 -4.99 23.51
CA GLU A 2 7.94 -5.86 22.37
C GLU A 2 6.53 -5.66 21.79
N THR A 3 5.49 -5.67 22.62
CA THR A 3 4.09 -5.50 22.17
C THR A 3 3.84 -4.14 21.52
N GLU A 4 4.46 -3.08 22.04
CA GLU A 4 4.30 -1.73 21.49
C GLU A 4 5.06 -1.59 20.17
N LEU A 5 6.28 -2.14 20.09
CA LEU A 5 7.01 -2.22 18.82
C LEU A 5 6.27 -3.07 17.79
N ALA A 6 5.66 -4.18 18.18
CA ALA A 6 4.89 -5.02 17.26
C ALA A 6 3.70 -4.27 16.64
N LYS A 7 2.98 -3.45 17.43
CA LYS A 7 1.90 -2.59 16.92
C LYS A 7 2.42 -1.53 15.93
N LEU A 8 3.55 -0.90 16.25
CA LEU A 8 4.19 0.08 15.37
C LEU A 8 4.69 -0.59 14.08
N PHE A 9 5.29 -1.77 14.17
CA PHE A 9 5.77 -2.52 13.02
C PHE A 9 4.62 -3.02 12.14
N GLU A 10 3.52 -3.51 12.69
CA GLU A 10 2.35 -3.93 11.89
C GLU A 10 1.84 -2.77 11.03
N THR A 11 1.67 -1.60 11.66
CA THR A 11 1.11 -0.42 10.98
C THR A 11 2.08 0.21 9.99
N THR A 12 3.36 0.30 10.33
CA THR A 12 4.40 0.85 9.43
C THR A 12 4.73 -0.11 8.28
N TYR A 13 4.73 -1.42 8.53
CA TYR A 13 4.85 -2.44 7.47
C TYR A 13 3.69 -2.33 6.49
N ARG A 14 2.45 -2.19 6.98
CA ARG A 14 1.28 -1.98 6.12
C ARG A 14 1.42 -0.72 5.27
N ALA A 15 1.88 0.39 5.85
CA ALA A 15 2.11 1.64 5.13
C ALA A 15 3.21 1.49 4.07
N TRP A 16 4.29 0.76 4.37
CA TRP A 16 5.35 0.48 3.42
C TRP A 16 4.88 -0.37 2.24
N MET A 17 4.06 -1.40 2.49
CA MET A 17 3.45 -2.19 1.42
C MET A 17 2.56 -1.34 0.52
N ILE A 18 1.74 -0.43 1.07
CA ILE A 18 0.93 0.49 0.26
C ILE A 18 1.83 1.40 -0.59
N ALA A 19 2.88 1.98 -0.01
CA ALA A 19 3.84 2.81 -0.76
C ALA A 19 4.56 2.02 -1.87
N CYS A 20 4.86 0.74 -1.63
CA CYS A 20 5.41 -0.14 -2.65
C CYS A 20 4.45 -0.29 -3.84
N PHE A 21 3.15 -0.52 -3.59
CA PHE A 21 2.13 -0.57 -4.64
C PHE A 21 1.92 0.79 -5.34
N GLN A 22 2.03 1.91 -4.61
CA GLN A 22 2.05 3.24 -5.23
C GLN A 22 3.19 3.37 -6.25
N GLU A 23 4.39 2.87 -5.91
CA GLU A 23 5.55 2.92 -6.80
C GLU A 23 5.41 1.99 -7.99
N MET A 24 4.94 0.75 -7.77
CA MET A 24 4.64 -0.20 -8.85
C MET A 24 3.63 0.37 -9.86
N HIS A 25 2.60 1.07 -9.37
CA HIS A 25 1.62 1.75 -10.22
C HIS A 25 2.27 2.84 -11.08
N ARG A 26 3.17 3.66 -10.51
CA ARG A 26 3.91 4.69 -11.27
C ARG A 26 4.80 4.06 -12.34
N ILE A 27 5.52 3.00 -12.00
CA ILE A 27 6.38 2.26 -12.92
C ILE A 27 5.54 1.67 -14.06
N SER A 28 4.39 1.08 -13.75
CA SER A 28 3.49 0.51 -14.76
C SER A 28 3.01 1.57 -15.74
N ARG A 29 2.61 2.74 -15.24
CA ARG A 29 2.25 3.89 -16.09
C ARG A 29 3.42 4.39 -16.94
N HIS A 30 4.64 4.40 -16.39
CA HIS A 30 5.83 4.79 -17.15
C HIS A 30 6.06 3.89 -18.38
N PHE A 31 5.78 2.59 -18.25
CA PHE A 31 5.87 1.63 -19.34
C PHE A 31 4.58 1.48 -20.17
N GLY A 32 3.51 2.22 -19.84
CA GLY A 32 2.21 2.09 -20.50
C GLY A 32 1.51 0.74 -20.27
N ALA A 33 1.85 0.03 -19.21
CA ALA A 33 1.25 -1.26 -18.86
C ALA A 33 -0.03 -1.08 -18.03
N ASP A 34 -1.00 -1.99 -18.22
CA ASP A 34 -2.21 -2.03 -17.37
C ASP A 34 -1.83 -2.56 -15.99
N PHE A 35 -1.97 -1.70 -14.98
CA PHE A 35 -1.66 -2.08 -13.61
C PHE A 35 -2.67 -3.09 -13.04
N ASP A 36 -3.88 -3.17 -13.60
CA ASP A 36 -4.87 -4.16 -13.21
C ASP A 36 -4.40 -5.58 -13.49
N ASP A 37 -3.93 -5.85 -14.71
CA ASP A 37 -3.40 -7.14 -15.13
C ASP A 37 -2.14 -7.51 -14.32
N ILE A 38 -1.28 -6.53 -14.03
CA ILE A 38 -0.11 -6.72 -13.16
C ILE A 38 -0.54 -7.13 -11.75
N THR A 39 -1.55 -6.47 -11.18
CA THR A 39 -2.04 -6.80 -9.84
C THR A 39 -2.71 -8.17 -9.78
N ASP A 40 -3.38 -8.59 -10.85
CA ASP A 40 -3.98 -9.92 -11.00
C ASP A 40 -2.92 -11.02 -10.90
N PHE A 41 -1.83 -10.86 -11.66
CA PHE A 41 -0.69 -11.80 -11.61
C PHE A 41 -0.01 -11.85 -10.23
N ILE A 42 0.14 -10.70 -9.56
CA ILE A 42 0.70 -10.62 -8.21
C ILE A 42 -0.22 -11.32 -7.21
N GLU A 43 -1.54 -11.15 -7.34
CA GLU A 43 -2.53 -11.80 -6.47
C GLU A 43 -2.39 -13.32 -6.50
N ASP A 44 -2.31 -13.92 -7.69
CA ASP A 44 -2.12 -15.36 -7.86
C ASP A 44 -0.85 -15.85 -7.15
N THR A 45 0.25 -15.11 -7.31
CA THR A 45 1.51 -15.42 -6.65
C THR A 45 1.39 -15.35 -5.13
N HIS A 46 0.74 -14.29 -4.61
CA HIS A 46 0.56 -14.10 -3.17
C HIS A 46 -0.31 -15.21 -2.55
N ARG A 47 -1.36 -15.67 -3.25
CA ARG A 47 -2.21 -16.79 -2.81
C ARG A 47 -1.41 -18.08 -2.66
N VAL A 48 -0.52 -18.37 -3.62
CA VAL A 48 0.34 -19.57 -3.57
C VAL A 48 1.39 -19.47 -2.46
N ARG A 49 1.93 -18.29 -2.21
CA ARG A 49 3.01 -18.06 -1.23
C ARG A 49 2.53 -17.73 0.18
N LEU A 50 1.21 -17.60 0.38
CA LEU A 50 0.60 -17.16 1.65
C LEU A 50 1.07 -15.76 2.09
N ASP A 51 1.34 -14.89 1.11
CA ASP A 51 1.72 -13.51 1.36
C ASP A 51 0.49 -12.67 1.80
N ARG A 52 0.75 -11.45 2.30
CA ARG A 52 -0.34 -10.48 2.56
C ARG A 52 -1.12 -10.24 1.26
N PRO A 53 -2.45 -10.03 1.34
CA PRO A 53 -3.26 -9.65 0.19
C PRO A 53 -2.69 -8.42 -0.53
N VAL A 54 -2.95 -8.33 -1.83
CA VAL A 54 -2.58 -7.18 -2.67
C VAL A 54 -3.05 -5.87 -2.00
N MET A 55 -2.14 -4.91 -1.88
CA MET A 55 -2.48 -3.58 -1.34
C MET A 55 -2.97 -2.66 -2.44
N PHE A 56 -3.92 -1.79 -2.11
CA PHE A 56 -4.37 -0.75 -3.02
C PHE A 56 -3.32 0.38 -3.08
N PRO A 57 -2.93 0.89 -4.26
CA PRO A 57 -1.98 1.99 -4.39
C PRO A 57 -2.62 3.35 -4.05
N GLY A 58 -3.46 3.42 -3.02
CA GLY A 58 -4.18 4.65 -2.67
C GLY A 58 -3.35 5.58 -1.81
N VAL A 59 -3.89 6.77 -1.57
CA VAL A 59 -3.42 7.64 -0.50
C VAL A 59 -3.51 6.87 0.83
N ILE A 60 -2.40 6.83 1.57
CA ILE A 60 -2.35 6.37 2.95
C ILE A 60 -3.00 7.45 3.81
N GLY A 61 -4.30 7.28 4.05
CA GLY A 61 -5.09 8.09 4.97
C GLY A 61 -5.30 7.41 6.33
N GLY A 62 -6.16 8.02 7.15
CA GLY A 62 -6.53 7.51 8.48
C GLY A 62 -5.52 7.88 9.57
N HIS A 63 -5.90 7.60 10.81
CA HIS A 63 -5.23 8.17 11.99
C HIS A 63 -3.96 7.42 12.47
N CYS A 64 -3.69 6.20 11.98
CA CYS A 64 -2.66 5.36 12.60
C CYS A 64 -1.37 5.24 11.78
N LEU A 65 -1.43 5.14 10.45
CA LEU A 65 -0.27 4.71 9.67
C LEU A 65 0.82 5.78 9.60
N ILE A 66 0.47 6.98 9.11
CA ILE A 66 1.40 8.11 9.00
C ILE A 66 1.88 8.57 10.38
N PRO A 67 1.00 8.77 11.39
CA PRO A 67 1.46 9.20 12.71
C PRO A 67 2.39 8.19 13.40
N ASN A 68 2.20 6.89 13.20
CA ASN A 68 3.12 5.88 13.76
C ASN A 68 4.49 5.91 13.08
N ILE A 69 4.55 6.19 11.78
CA ILE A 69 5.82 6.41 11.06
C ILE A 69 6.54 7.64 11.63
N GLU A 70 5.83 8.76 11.76
CA GLU A 70 6.39 9.99 12.33
C GLU A 70 6.86 9.78 13.78
N LEU A 71 6.11 9.01 14.58
CA LEU A 71 6.48 8.66 15.94
C LEU A 71 7.78 7.86 15.99
N LEU A 72 7.95 6.85 15.13
CA LEU A 72 9.19 6.10 15.04
C LEU A 72 10.36 6.98 14.61
N LEU A 73 10.16 7.87 13.63
CA LEU A 73 11.18 8.77 13.13
C LEU A 73 11.68 9.79 14.17
N LYS A 74 10.90 10.08 15.23
CA LYS A 74 11.36 10.90 16.36
C LYS A 74 12.48 10.24 17.17
N SER A 75 12.52 8.91 17.17
CA SER A 75 13.43 8.13 18.03
C SER A 75 14.44 7.30 17.22
N TYR A 76 14.20 7.08 15.92
CA TYR A 76 15.04 6.27 15.06
C TYR A 76 15.11 6.83 13.64
N ASP A 77 16.32 7.16 13.19
CA ASP A 77 16.54 7.70 11.85
C ASP A 77 16.44 6.59 10.79
N SER A 78 15.39 6.63 9.96
CA SER A 78 15.16 5.61 8.92
C SER A 78 14.80 6.23 7.58
N LYS A 79 15.66 5.99 6.58
CA LYS A 79 15.38 6.33 5.18
C LYS A 79 14.16 5.58 4.63
N PHE A 80 13.97 4.32 5.03
CA PHE A 80 12.82 3.51 4.62
C PHE A 80 11.49 4.13 5.06
N LEU A 81 11.43 4.64 6.30
CA LEU A 81 10.23 5.29 6.82
C LEU A 81 9.95 6.63 6.12
N ARG A 82 10.99 7.41 5.78
CA ARG A 82 10.84 8.64 5.00
C ARG A 82 10.29 8.40 3.60
N LEU A 83 10.74 7.35 2.92
CA LEU A 83 10.25 6.99 1.58
C LEU A 83 8.73 6.78 1.56
N VAL A 84 8.15 6.22 2.64
CA VAL A 84 6.70 6.04 2.74
C VAL A 84 5.98 7.38 2.80
N LEU A 85 6.49 8.34 3.58
CA LEU A 85 5.92 9.68 3.69
C LEU A 85 5.98 10.42 2.34
N GLU A 86 7.17 10.42 1.71
CA GLU A 86 7.41 11.05 0.42
C GLU A 86 6.52 10.46 -0.69
N SER A 87 6.44 9.12 -0.75
CA SER A 87 5.59 8.42 -1.71
C SER A 87 4.11 8.77 -1.51
N ASN A 88 3.66 8.90 -0.26
CA ASN A 88 2.29 9.25 0.04
C ASN A 88 1.95 10.70 -0.32
N GLU A 89 2.84 11.64 -0.03
CA GLU A 89 2.68 13.05 -0.44
C GLU A 89 2.58 13.17 -1.96
N LYS A 90 3.43 12.44 -2.70
CA LYS A 90 3.33 12.38 -4.16
C LYS A 90 1.98 11.81 -4.59
N ARG A 91 1.51 10.73 -3.95
CA ARG A 91 0.20 10.11 -4.25
C ARG A 91 -0.96 11.07 -4.03
N GLN A 92 -0.93 11.93 -3.01
CA GLN A 92 -1.95 12.96 -2.76
C GLN A 92 -2.12 13.93 -3.93
N ASN A 93 -1.03 14.22 -4.65
CA ASN A 93 -1.08 15.07 -5.83
C ASN A 93 -1.49 14.28 -7.08
N GLU A 94 -1.00 13.05 -7.23
CA GLU A 94 -1.31 12.17 -8.37
C GLU A 94 -2.81 11.87 -8.49
N ILE A 95 -3.51 11.64 -7.37
CA ILE A 95 -4.96 11.35 -7.38
C ILE A 95 -5.83 12.51 -7.84
N LYS A 96 -5.29 13.73 -7.98
CA LYS A 96 -6.01 14.86 -8.57
C LYS A 96 -6.22 14.66 -10.08
N ASN A 97 -5.43 13.80 -10.71
CA ASN A 97 -5.66 13.35 -12.07
C ASN A 97 -6.75 12.27 -12.06
N GLU A 98 -7.83 12.49 -12.80
CA GLU A 98 -9.00 11.60 -12.84
C GLU A 98 -8.67 10.18 -13.33
N GLN A 99 -7.77 10.06 -14.32
CA GLN A 99 -7.35 8.76 -14.82
C GLN A 99 -6.60 7.96 -13.74
N VAL A 100 -5.68 8.62 -13.02
CA VAL A 100 -4.96 7.99 -11.90
C VAL A 100 -5.94 7.58 -10.80
N TYR A 101 -6.90 8.45 -10.48
CA TYR A 101 -7.90 8.18 -9.46
C TYR A 101 -8.73 6.93 -9.79
N GLU A 102 -9.23 6.82 -11.01
CA GLU A 102 -10.05 5.67 -11.41
C GLU A 102 -9.23 4.36 -11.49
N GLU A 103 -7.96 4.41 -11.93
CA GLU A 103 -7.06 3.25 -11.86
C GLU A 103 -6.86 2.77 -10.41
N VAL A 104 -6.54 3.69 -9.50
CA VAL A 104 -6.36 3.38 -8.07
C VAL A 104 -7.63 2.77 -7.46
N LYS A 105 -8.79 3.34 -7.79
CA LYS A 105 -10.11 2.89 -7.32
C LYS A 105 -10.47 1.51 -7.86
N LYS A 106 -10.06 1.18 -9.09
CA LYS A 106 -10.21 -0.17 -9.66
C LYS A 106 -9.46 -1.20 -8.80
N ILE A 107 -8.19 -0.94 -8.48
CA ILE A 107 -7.39 -1.83 -7.62
C ILE A 107 -7.93 -1.90 -6.19
N MET A 108 -8.42 -0.78 -5.65
CA MET A 108 -9.05 -0.75 -4.32
C MET A 108 -10.25 -1.72 -4.23
N LYS A 109 -11.11 -1.73 -5.25
CA LYS A 109 -12.23 -2.67 -5.33
C LYS A 109 -11.77 -4.13 -5.41
N ARG A 110 -10.70 -4.42 -6.19
CA ARG A 110 -10.10 -5.77 -6.24
C ARG A 110 -9.61 -6.20 -4.86
N ALA A 111 -8.83 -5.36 -4.18
CA ALA A 111 -8.29 -5.66 -2.86
C ALA A 111 -9.39 -5.89 -1.81
N GLU A 112 -10.47 -5.10 -1.84
CA GLU A 112 -11.63 -5.28 -0.96
C GLU A 112 -12.40 -6.59 -1.24
N ALA A 113 -12.58 -6.94 -2.51
CA ALA A 113 -13.20 -8.21 -2.89
C ALA A 113 -12.36 -9.40 -2.42
N LEU A 114 -11.06 -9.39 -2.69
CA LEU A 114 -10.10 -10.39 -2.22
C LEU A 114 -10.14 -10.54 -0.71
N GLN A 115 -10.15 -9.43 0.03
CA GLN A 115 -10.24 -9.46 1.48
C GLN A 115 -11.53 -10.15 1.95
N LYS A 116 -12.68 -9.81 1.36
CA LYS A 116 -13.97 -10.43 1.69
C LYS A 116 -13.93 -11.93 1.44
N ASP A 117 -13.44 -12.35 0.28
CA ASP A 117 -13.34 -13.76 -0.08
C ASP A 117 -12.48 -14.53 0.91
N LEU A 118 -11.30 -14.02 1.24
CA LEU A 118 -10.39 -14.64 2.21
C LEU A 118 -10.98 -14.69 3.63
N THR A 119 -11.77 -13.69 4.03
CA THR A 119 -12.42 -13.68 5.34
C THR A 119 -13.68 -14.56 5.41
N ASN A 120 -14.34 -14.80 4.27
CA ASN A 120 -15.54 -15.65 4.18
C ASN A 120 -15.20 -17.15 4.08
N ILE A 121 -13.93 -17.50 3.88
CA ILE A 121 -13.42 -18.88 3.93
C ILE A 121 -13.22 -19.38 5.39
N LYS A 122 -13.52 -18.54 6.40
CA LYS A 122 -13.47 -18.91 7.82
C LYS A 122 -14.78 -19.49 8.35
#